data_AF-A0A7Y5VYK3-F1
#
_entry.id   AF-A0A7Y5VYK3-F1
#
_cell.length_a   1.000
_cell.length_b   1.000
_cell.length_c   1.000
_cell.angle_alpha   90.00
_cell.angle_beta   90.00
_cell.angle_gamma   90.00
#
_symmetry.space_group_name_H-M   'P 1'
#
loop_
_entity.id
_entity.type
_entity.pdbx_description
1 polymer ?
#
loop_
_entity_poly.entity_id
_entity_poly.type
_entity_poly.pdbx_seq_one_letter_code
_entity_poly.pdbx_strand_id
1 'polypeptide(L)'
;MLRLSDLVDSAAMATAVGAVAMLAGNASAQWTATLLNPAGSIESVAIHASPGAQAGHSKFGDYYHAGFWNGSAGSWIDLHPTWSVESVANAADAGQQVGRARVGNAHHAALWTGTPESWVNLNPPGASGSIAYAVRAGQQAGMAKIDGVDHAGYWSGSAVTWVDLHPDGATVSLARGTSGTRQVGQATFDGFTRASLWLGSAASWIDLNPYFAESSGAVAVWGNTQVGWTTFEGQQRAAMWSGSADSWVDLHPASAQFSLAHGVHEGWQVGYAYSDKYRASVWTGSAASWEDLSTTLPGSWLSSLAWSVWREGSTLYVAGSGFNADRWRTEAILWSRTVDVPCTADVNGDTFVNGDDYDLFAEAFDAGGLAADFNQDGFVNGDDYDLFAEAFEAGC
;
A
#
# COMPACT_ATOMS: atom_id res chain seq x y z
N MET A 1 -67.19 56.62 -15.55
CA MET A 1 -68.55 56.72 -14.97
C MET A 1 -68.82 55.43 -14.20
N LEU A 2 -69.53 55.50 -13.07
CA LEU A 2 -70.10 54.42 -12.24
C LEU A 2 -69.40 53.03 -12.11
N ARG A 3 -69.11 52.76 -10.84
CA ARG A 3 -68.66 51.55 -10.13
C ARG A 3 -69.55 50.29 -10.22
N LEU A 4 -68.88 49.14 -10.07
CA LEU A 4 -69.09 48.05 -9.08
C LEU A 4 -70.35 47.15 -9.12
N SER A 5 -70.12 45.90 -9.51
CA SER A 5 -70.64 44.63 -8.96
C SER A 5 -70.13 43.48 -9.86
N ASP A 6 -69.77 42.27 -9.44
CA ASP A 6 -69.42 41.66 -8.13
C ASP A 6 -68.61 40.37 -8.46
N LEU A 7 -67.94 39.61 -7.58
CA LEU A 7 -67.90 39.52 -6.11
C LEU A 7 -66.47 39.10 -5.63
N VAL A 8 -66.34 38.59 -4.40
CA VAL A 8 -65.25 37.75 -3.83
C VAL A 8 -65.34 36.31 -4.39
N ASP A 9 -64.40 35.36 -4.26
CA ASP A 9 -63.20 35.11 -3.41
C ASP A 9 -62.25 34.18 -4.24
N SER A 10 -60.98 33.82 -3.95
CA SER A 10 -60.08 33.93 -2.79
C SER A 10 -58.60 34.14 -3.23
N ALA A 11 -57.66 34.17 -2.26
CA ALA A 11 -56.22 34.35 -2.50
C ALA A 11 -55.40 33.04 -2.61
N ALA A 12 -54.34 33.06 -3.43
CA ALA A 12 -53.21 32.14 -3.35
C ALA A 12 -51.91 32.89 -3.71
N MET A 13 -51.13 33.31 -2.71
CA MET A 13 -49.75 33.72 -2.95
C MET A 13 -48.92 32.48 -3.25
N ALA A 14 -48.43 32.35 -4.48
CA ALA A 14 -47.45 31.33 -4.82
C ALA A 14 -46.09 31.69 -4.19
N THR A 15 -45.86 31.22 -2.96
CA THR A 15 -44.54 31.24 -2.33
C THR A 15 -43.60 30.37 -3.15
N ALA A 16 -42.71 31.02 -3.91
CA ALA A 16 -41.63 30.35 -4.61
C ALA A 16 -40.63 29.79 -3.58
N VAL A 17 -40.90 28.59 -3.08
CA VAL A 17 -39.93 27.79 -2.33
C VAL A 17 -38.83 27.40 -3.30
N GLY A 18 -37.78 28.22 -3.35
CA GLY A 18 -36.58 27.89 -4.09
C GLY A 18 -35.96 26.63 -3.50
N ALA A 19 -36.04 25.52 -4.22
CA ALA A 19 -35.36 24.29 -3.87
C ALA A 19 -33.85 24.53 -3.99
N VAL A 20 -33.23 24.99 -2.90
CA VAL A 20 -31.78 24.96 -2.74
C VAL A 20 -31.40 23.49 -2.63
N ALA A 21 -31.12 22.87 -3.77
CA ALA A 21 -30.42 21.61 -3.81
C ALA A 21 -29.05 21.85 -3.16
N MET A 22 -28.93 21.47 -1.88
CA MET A 22 -27.62 21.39 -1.24
C MET A 22 -26.88 20.24 -1.91
N LEU A 23 -26.12 20.61 -2.94
CA LEU A 23 -25.00 19.82 -3.41
C LEU A 23 -24.00 19.76 -2.26
N ALA A 24 -24.20 18.77 -1.39
CA ALA A 24 -23.15 18.20 -0.57
C ALA A 24 -22.14 17.53 -1.51
N GLY A 25 -21.36 18.36 -2.21
CA GLY A 25 -20.16 17.89 -2.87
C GLY A 25 -19.21 17.47 -1.76
N ASN A 26 -18.97 16.16 -1.63
CA ASN A 26 -18.05 15.61 -0.66
C ASN A 26 -16.74 16.41 -0.71
N ALA A 27 -16.43 17.09 0.40
CA ALA A 27 -15.27 17.96 0.50
C ALA A 27 -14.02 17.10 0.68
N SER A 28 -13.64 16.39 -0.40
CA SER A 28 -12.51 15.45 -0.43
C SER A 28 -11.30 16.09 0.23
N ALA A 29 -10.87 15.48 1.34
CA ALA A 29 -9.82 16.01 2.18
C ALA A 29 -8.54 16.18 1.35
N GLN A 30 -8.06 17.42 1.27
CA GLN A 30 -6.96 17.75 0.36
C GLN A 30 -5.67 17.09 0.82
N TRP A 31 -5.07 16.33 -0.09
CA TRP A 31 -3.75 15.73 0.08
C TRP A 31 -2.69 16.79 0.41
N THR A 32 -2.05 16.64 1.56
CA THR A 32 -0.83 17.35 1.94
C THR A 32 0.38 16.56 1.45
N ALA A 33 1.41 17.25 0.95
CA ALA A 33 2.65 16.62 0.50
C ALA A 33 3.87 17.16 1.28
N THR A 34 4.49 16.30 2.09
CA THR A 34 5.65 16.61 2.92
C THR A 34 6.93 16.06 2.28
N LEU A 35 7.94 16.92 2.13
CA LEU A 35 9.23 16.52 1.57
C LEU A 35 10.17 15.99 2.67
N LEU A 36 10.79 14.83 2.42
CA LEU A 36 11.63 14.12 3.40
C LEU A 36 13.15 14.23 3.16
N ASN A 37 13.61 14.99 2.16
CA ASN A 37 15.04 15.15 1.82
C ASN A 37 15.92 15.56 3.03
N PRO A 38 16.84 14.70 3.52
CA PRO A 38 17.70 15.07 4.62
C PRO A 38 18.64 16.22 4.26
N ALA A 39 19.05 17.00 5.26
CA ALA A 39 20.04 18.06 5.07
C ALA A 39 21.36 17.49 4.55
N GLY A 40 21.91 18.08 3.49
CA GLY A 40 23.13 17.60 2.82
C GLY A 40 22.93 16.42 1.86
N SER A 41 21.74 15.82 1.78
CA SER A 41 21.43 14.79 0.78
C SER A 41 21.27 15.43 -0.61
N ILE A 42 21.77 14.74 -1.65
CA ILE A 42 21.59 15.14 -3.05
C ILE A 42 20.45 14.39 -3.74
N GLU A 43 19.92 13.33 -3.15
CA GLU A 43 18.82 12.50 -3.66
C GLU A 43 18.22 11.68 -2.53
N SER A 44 16.89 11.51 -2.48
CA SER A 44 16.27 10.54 -1.56
C SER A 44 15.00 9.89 -2.09
N VAL A 45 14.68 8.72 -1.56
CA VAL A 45 13.45 7.97 -1.86
C VAL A 45 12.91 7.34 -0.58
N ALA A 46 11.64 7.60 -0.25
CA ALA A 46 10.90 6.86 0.78
C ALA A 46 10.15 5.71 0.09
N ILE A 47 10.50 4.47 0.42
CA ILE A 47 10.00 3.25 -0.22
C ILE A 47 8.83 2.67 0.58
N HIS A 48 8.91 2.72 1.91
CA HIS A 48 7.91 2.13 2.81
C HIS A 48 7.29 3.18 3.75
N ALA A 49 6.03 2.99 4.12
CA ALA A 49 5.32 3.70 5.19
C ALA A 49 4.73 2.68 6.17
N SER A 50 4.87 2.96 7.47
CA SER A 50 4.36 2.17 8.59
C SER A 50 4.10 3.10 9.80
N PRO A 51 3.54 2.63 10.95
CA PRO A 51 3.15 3.49 12.06
C PRO A 51 4.28 4.44 12.51
N GLY A 52 4.01 5.75 12.45
CA GLY A 52 5.00 6.81 12.74
C GLY A 52 6.31 6.80 11.93
N ALA A 53 6.46 6.00 10.87
CA ALA A 53 7.75 5.77 10.21
C ALA A 53 7.69 5.65 8.68
N GLN A 54 8.78 6.04 8.01
CA GLN A 54 9.00 5.80 6.59
C GLN A 54 10.41 5.25 6.37
N ALA A 55 10.59 4.17 5.62
CA ALA A 55 11.90 3.58 5.34
C ALA A 55 12.31 3.75 3.87
N GLY A 56 13.62 3.86 3.61
CA GLY A 56 14.11 4.09 2.25
C GLY A 56 15.62 4.26 2.17
N HIS A 57 16.05 5.21 1.32
CA HIS A 57 17.44 5.61 1.21
C HIS A 57 17.61 7.10 0.89
N SER A 58 18.78 7.63 1.25
CA SER A 58 19.24 8.97 0.89
C SER A 58 20.69 8.90 0.38
N LYS A 59 21.08 9.85 -0.47
CA LYS A 59 22.40 9.86 -1.11
C LYS A 59 23.27 10.99 -0.58
N PHE A 60 24.43 10.63 -0.03
CA PHE A 60 25.41 11.56 0.51
C PHE A 60 26.73 11.40 -0.25
N GLY A 61 27.06 12.39 -1.08
CA GLY A 61 28.13 12.25 -2.08
C GLY A 61 27.79 11.13 -3.08
N ASP A 62 28.70 10.17 -3.24
CA ASP A 62 28.53 9.06 -4.19
C ASP A 62 27.71 7.88 -3.62
N TYR A 63 27.51 7.80 -2.30
CA TYR A 63 26.97 6.62 -1.62
C TYR A 63 25.49 6.74 -1.27
N TYR A 64 24.75 5.65 -1.47
CA TYR A 64 23.39 5.49 -0.93
C TYR A 64 23.46 4.92 0.50
N HIS A 65 22.77 5.60 1.40
CA HIS A 65 22.62 5.26 2.80
C HIS A 65 21.18 4.77 3.03
N ALA A 66 21.04 3.53 3.53
CA ALA A 66 19.79 3.06 4.11
C ALA A 66 19.41 3.96 5.28
N GLY A 67 18.11 4.16 5.51
CA GLY A 67 17.65 4.89 6.68
C GLY A 67 16.14 5.00 6.73
N PHE A 68 15.67 5.73 7.73
CA PHE A 68 14.26 5.97 7.94
C PHE A 68 13.99 7.39 8.45
N TRP A 69 12.74 7.80 8.35
CA TRP A 69 12.19 9.08 8.81
C TRP A 69 11.02 8.84 9.76
N ASN A 70 10.75 9.83 10.61
CA ASN A 70 9.49 10.01 11.32
C ASN A 70 8.85 11.33 10.83
N GLY A 71 8.16 11.25 9.70
CA GLY A 71 7.27 12.29 9.17
C GLY A 71 7.93 13.55 8.61
N SER A 72 9.25 13.73 8.70
CA SER A 72 9.91 14.99 8.28
C SER A 72 11.36 14.84 7.81
N ALA A 73 11.82 15.74 6.94
CA ALA A 73 13.22 15.82 6.50
C ALA A 73 14.26 15.90 7.64
N GLY A 74 13.91 16.52 8.76
CA GLY A 74 14.79 16.66 9.93
C GLY A 74 14.86 15.42 10.83
N SER A 75 14.02 14.40 10.58
CA SER A 75 13.91 13.17 11.38
C SER A 75 14.69 11.98 10.81
N TRP A 76 15.55 12.22 9.82
CA TRP A 76 16.34 11.16 9.17
C TRP A 76 17.29 10.48 10.16
N ILE A 77 17.17 9.16 10.27
CA ILE A 77 18.09 8.29 10.99
C ILE A 77 18.78 7.39 9.97
N ASP A 78 20.11 7.48 9.95
CA ASP A 78 20.99 6.72 9.07
C ASP A 78 21.20 5.30 9.60
N LEU A 79 21.04 4.30 8.73
CA LEU A 79 21.26 2.87 8.99
C LEU A 79 22.49 2.33 8.22
N HIS A 80 23.24 3.18 7.53
CA HIS A 80 24.39 2.77 6.71
C HIS A 80 25.55 2.21 7.56
N PRO A 81 25.89 0.91 7.42
CA PRO A 81 27.02 0.34 8.15
C PRO A 81 28.34 0.94 7.63
N THR A 82 29.19 1.43 8.52
CA THR A 82 30.40 2.23 8.19
C THR A 82 31.49 1.48 7.40
N TRP A 83 31.38 0.16 7.27
CA TRP A 83 32.24 -0.68 6.43
C TRP A 83 31.69 -0.89 5.01
N SER A 84 30.44 -0.47 4.74
CA SER A 84 29.80 -0.59 3.45
C SER A 84 30.06 0.65 2.58
N VAL A 85 29.58 0.57 1.34
CA VAL A 85 29.65 1.62 0.31
C VAL A 85 28.34 1.73 -0.47
N GLU A 86 27.31 0.99 -0.06
CA GLU A 86 25.92 1.16 -0.49
C GLU A 86 24.99 0.39 0.47
N SER A 87 23.95 1.02 0.98
CA SER A 87 22.81 0.33 1.59
C SER A 87 21.49 0.99 1.22
N VAL A 88 20.41 0.20 1.28
CA VAL A 88 19.02 0.67 1.10
C VAL A 88 18.14 -0.09 2.08
N ALA A 89 17.24 0.61 2.79
CA ALA A 89 16.10 -0.01 3.47
C ALA A 89 14.90 -0.04 2.52
N ASN A 90 14.28 -1.21 2.36
CA ASN A 90 13.15 -1.44 1.46
C ASN A 90 11.80 -1.48 2.21
N ALA A 91 11.78 -1.92 3.48
CA ALA A 91 10.58 -2.01 4.31
C ALA A 91 10.89 -1.87 5.81
N ALA A 92 9.87 -1.58 6.62
CA ALA A 92 9.99 -1.48 8.08
C ALA A 92 8.67 -1.78 8.80
N ASP A 93 8.70 -2.66 9.80
CA ASP A 93 7.55 -3.07 10.62
C ASP A 93 7.99 -3.29 12.07
N ALA A 94 7.13 -2.93 13.03
CA ALA A 94 7.36 -3.13 14.48
C ALA A 94 8.76 -2.75 15.00
N GLY A 95 9.37 -1.69 14.46
CA GLY A 95 10.73 -1.24 14.82
C GLY A 95 11.89 -1.98 14.16
N GLN A 96 11.63 -3.02 13.35
CA GLN A 96 12.59 -3.61 12.42
C GLN A 96 12.63 -2.82 11.10
N GLN A 97 13.80 -2.77 10.45
CA GLN A 97 13.95 -2.32 9.06
C GLN A 97 14.69 -3.39 8.27
N VAL A 98 14.33 -3.61 7.01
CA VAL A 98 14.99 -4.60 6.14
C VAL A 98 15.37 -4.02 4.80
N GLY A 99 16.36 -4.64 4.14
CA GLY A 99 16.81 -4.22 2.83
C GLY A 99 18.06 -4.94 2.35
N ARG A 100 19.06 -4.17 1.92
CA ARG A 100 20.37 -4.68 1.53
C ARG A 100 21.52 -3.77 1.96
N ALA A 101 22.69 -4.36 2.17
CA ALA A 101 23.97 -3.66 2.25
C ALA A 101 24.99 -4.32 1.29
N ARG A 102 25.93 -3.55 0.76
CA ARG A 102 26.99 -4.08 -0.13
C ARG A 102 28.16 -4.60 0.70
N VAL A 103 28.38 -5.91 0.65
CA VAL A 103 29.41 -6.67 1.38
C VAL A 103 30.43 -7.16 0.35
N GLY A 104 31.60 -6.52 0.32
CA GLY A 104 32.56 -6.72 -0.77
C GLY A 104 31.91 -6.36 -2.12
N ASN A 105 31.85 -7.32 -3.04
CA ASN A 105 31.28 -7.14 -4.38
C ASN A 105 29.81 -7.59 -4.51
N ALA A 106 29.18 -8.08 -3.44
CA ALA A 106 27.80 -8.59 -3.45
C ALA A 106 26.85 -7.73 -2.62
N HIS A 107 25.56 -7.76 -2.94
CA HIS A 107 24.53 -7.34 -2.00
C HIS A 107 24.18 -8.49 -1.08
N HIS A 108 24.12 -8.22 0.22
CA HIS A 108 23.57 -9.12 1.21
C HIS A 108 22.25 -8.54 1.74
N ALA A 109 21.26 -9.40 1.94
CA ALA A 109 20.03 -9.06 2.64
C ALA A 109 20.37 -8.62 4.07
N ALA A 110 19.68 -7.58 4.53
CA ALA A 110 19.98 -6.89 5.76
C ALA A 110 18.73 -6.72 6.63
N LEU A 111 18.91 -6.84 7.94
CA LEU A 111 17.96 -6.47 8.98
C LEU A 111 18.64 -5.46 9.92
N TRP A 112 17.90 -4.46 10.38
CA TRP A 112 18.30 -3.46 11.37
C TRP A 112 17.19 -3.28 12.41
N THR A 113 17.57 -2.73 13.57
CA THR A 113 16.66 -2.24 14.62
C THR A 113 17.07 -0.82 15.04
N GLY A 114 16.96 0.13 14.12
CA GLY A 114 17.07 1.57 14.40
C GLY A 114 18.47 2.20 14.39
N THR A 115 19.57 1.43 14.29
CA THR A 115 20.95 1.97 14.21
C THR A 115 21.83 1.23 13.19
N PRO A 116 22.91 1.81 12.65
CA PRO A 116 23.78 1.11 11.71
C PRO A 116 24.58 -0.04 12.36
N GLU A 117 24.83 0.01 13.66
CA GLU A 117 25.47 -1.08 14.44
C GLU A 117 24.54 -2.28 14.64
N SER A 118 23.22 -2.07 14.59
CA SER A 118 22.22 -3.14 14.71
C SER A 118 22.08 -4.04 13.47
N TRP A 119 22.95 -3.87 12.48
CA TRP A 119 22.93 -4.62 11.23
C TRP A 119 23.15 -6.13 11.44
N VAL A 120 22.19 -6.92 10.97
CA VAL A 120 22.25 -8.39 10.90
C VAL A 120 22.32 -8.81 9.43
N ASN A 121 23.32 -9.64 9.12
CA ASN A 121 23.43 -10.30 7.81
C ASN A 121 22.37 -11.40 7.67
N LEU A 122 21.49 -11.27 6.67
CA LEU A 122 20.52 -12.31 6.31
C LEU A 122 20.99 -13.19 5.15
N ASN A 123 22.14 -12.93 4.51
CA ASN A 123 22.57 -13.71 3.34
C ASN A 123 22.76 -15.21 3.67
N PRO A 124 21.94 -16.12 3.09
CA PRO A 124 21.94 -17.53 3.48
C PRO A 124 23.30 -18.22 3.30
N PRO A 125 23.62 -19.27 4.09
CA PRO A 125 24.81 -20.09 3.87
C PRO A 125 24.85 -20.62 2.44
N GLY A 126 25.95 -20.36 1.73
CA GLY A 126 26.13 -20.75 0.32
C GLY A 126 25.54 -19.78 -0.72
N ALA A 127 24.66 -18.84 -0.34
CA ALA A 127 24.14 -17.85 -1.27
C ALA A 127 25.22 -16.84 -1.68
N SER A 128 25.31 -16.56 -2.98
CA SER A 128 26.28 -15.62 -3.58
C SER A 128 25.87 -14.15 -3.52
N GLY A 129 24.64 -13.89 -3.04
CA GLY A 129 24.06 -12.57 -2.80
C GLY A 129 22.59 -12.71 -2.39
N SER A 130 21.99 -11.66 -1.87
CA SER A 130 20.60 -11.64 -1.40
C SER A 130 20.07 -10.22 -1.18
N ILE A 131 18.74 -10.07 -1.16
CA ILE A 131 18.03 -8.82 -0.86
C ILE A 131 16.75 -9.16 -0.09
N ALA A 132 16.51 -8.51 1.06
CA ALA A 132 15.19 -8.52 1.70
C ALA A 132 14.36 -7.36 1.14
N TYR A 133 13.12 -7.63 0.69
CA TYR A 133 12.24 -6.62 0.10
C TYR A 133 11.14 -6.16 1.07
N ALA A 134 10.60 -7.07 1.89
CA ALA A 134 9.52 -6.77 2.83
C ALA A 134 9.79 -7.37 4.22
N VAL A 135 9.20 -6.78 5.25
CA VAL A 135 9.13 -7.33 6.61
C VAL A 135 7.71 -7.14 7.14
N ARG A 136 7.17 -8.16 7.81
CA ARG A 136 5.96 -8.04 8.61
C ARG A 136 5.89 -9.13 9.68
N ALA A 137 5.43 -8.79 10.89
CA ALA A 137 5.28 -9.70 12.03
C ALA A 137 6.53 -10.55 12.32
N GLY A 138 7.72 -9.96 12.12
CA GLY A 138 9.01 -10.63 12.33
C GLY A 138 9.45 -11.60 11.22
N GLN A 139 8.66 -11.80 10.16
CA GLN A 139 9.09 -12.48 8.93
C GLN A 139 9.67 -11.46 7.96
N GLN A 140 10.87 -11.72 7.42
CA GLN A 140 11.48 -10.93 6.35
C GLN A 140 11.36 -11.71 5.03
N ALA A 141 10.79 -11.14 3.98
CA ALA A 141 10.64 -11.80 2.67
C ALA A 141 11.57 -11.15 1.62
N GLY A 142 12.09 -11.95 0.69
CA GLY A 142 13.07 -11.46 -0.28
C GLY A 142 13.52 -12.49 -1.32
N MET A 143 14.82 -12.40 -1.64
CA MET A 143 15.50 -13.31 -2.55
C MET A 143 16.93 -13.65 -2.08
N ALA A 144 17.42 -14.80 -2.52
CA ALA A 144 18.82 -15.21 -2.39
C ALA A 144 19.31 -15.86 -3.68
N LYS A 145 20.59 -15.67 -4.03
CA LYS A 145 21.20 -16.22 -5.24
C LYS A 145 21.89 -17.56 -4.95
N ILE A 146 21.15 -18.65 -5.13
CA ILE A 146 21.59 -20.05 -4.93
C ILE A 146 22.07 -20.60 -6.28
N ASP A 147 23.29 -21.15 -6.34
CA ASP A 147 23.92 -21.69 -7.56
C ASP A 147 23.84 -20.78 -8.82
N GLY A 148 23.74 -19.46 -8.59
CA GLY A 148 23.61 -18.43 -9.62
C GLY A 148 22.18 -18.01 -9.96
N VAL A 149 21.18 -18.83 -9.60
CA VAL A 149 19.75 -18.60 -9.79
C VAL A 149 19.19 -17.75 -8.64
N ASP A 150 18.24 -16.87 -8.93
CA ASP A 150 17.55 -16.09 -7.90
C ASP A 150 16.33 -16.87 -7.41
N HIS A 151 16.34 -17.21 -6.12
CA HIS A 151 15.30 -17.95 -5.41
C HIS A 151 14.50 -17.01 -4.53
N ALA A 152 13.17 -17.10 -4.59
CA ALA A 152 12.26 -16.50 -3.62
C ALA A 152 12.45 -17.16 -2.25
N GLY A 153 12.23 -16.42 -1.18
CA GLY A 153 12.23 -17.02 0.16
C GLY A 153 11.98 -16.01 1.26
N TYR A 154 12.06 -16.50 2.50
CA TYR A 154 11.93 -15.68 3.70
C TYR A 154 12.89 -16.10 4.81
N TRP A 155 13.07 -15.21 5.78
CA TRP A 155 13.84 -15.39 7.00
C TRP A 155 12.97 -15.14 8.24
N SER A 156 13.49 -15.54 9.40
CA SER A 156 13.00 -15.19 10.73
C SER A 156 14.16 -14.71 11.60
N GLY A 157 14.72 -13.56 11.21
CA GLY A 157 15.73 -12.82 11.98
C GLY A 157 17.20 -13.21 11.75
N SER A 158 17.51 -14.25 10.96
CA SER A 158 18.91 -14.61 10.68
C SER A 158 19.13 -15.37 9.37
N ALA A 159 20.34 -15.32 8.82
CA ALA A 159 20.73 -16.04 7.60
C ALA A 159 20.44 -17.56 7.61
N VAL A 160 20.52 -18.21 8.78
CA VAL A 160 20.28 -19.67 8.92
C VAL A 160 18.78 -20.03 9.01
N THR A 161 17.90 -19.03 9.11
CA THR A 161 16.43 -19.20 9.08
C THR A 161 15.83 -19.05 7.68
N TRP A 162 16.66 -19.11 6.63
CA TRP A 162 16.19 -19.07 5.25
C TRP A 162 15.29 -20.27 4.92
N VAL A 163 14.08 -19.98 4.45
CA VAL A 163 13.16 -20.95 3.86
C VAL A 163 13.00 -20.60 2.39
N ASP A 164 13.30 -21.58 1.54
CA ASP A 164 13.19 -21.46 0.10
C ASP A 164 11.72 -21.58 -0.37
N LEU A 165 11.31 -20.67 -1.23
CA LEU A 165 10.00 -20.62 -1.87
C LEU A 165 10.08 -20.88 -3.39
N HIS A 166 11.26 -21.09 -3.95
CA HIS A 166 11.45 -21.27 -5.40
C HIS A 166 10.65 -22.48 -5.93
N PRO A 167 9.63 -22.28 -6.79
CA PRO A 167 8.78 -23.38 -7.26
C PRO A 167 9.53 -24.34 -8.18
N ASP A 168 9.19 -25.64 -8.12
CA ASP A 168 9.74 -26.64 -9.03
C ASP A 168 9.49 -26.26 -10.50
N GLY A 169 10.55 -26.20 -11.29
CA GLY A 169 10.50 -25.83 -12.72
C GLY A 169 10.57 -24.33 -13.01
N ALA A 170 10.56 -23.45 -12.01
CA ALA A 170 10.84 -22.03 -12.22
C ALA A 170 12.33 -21.81 -12.58
N THR A 171 12.62 -20.79 -13.39
CA THR A 171 14.00 -20.39 -13.76
C THR A 171 14.52 -19.20 -12.95
N VAL A 172 13.61 -18.43 -12.34
CA VAL A 172 13.85 -17.33 -11.39
C VAL A 172 12.62 -17.24 -10.49
N SER A 173 12.79 -16.88 -9.22
CA SER A 173 11.69 -16.42 -8.38
C SER A 173 12.14 -15.33 -7.38
N LEU A 174 11.21 -14.46 -6.96
CA LEU A 174 11.44 -13.38 -6.00
C LEU A 174 10.20 -13.23 -5.10
N ALA A 175 10.36 -13.19 -3.76
CA ALA A 175 9.29 -12.80 -2.84
C ALA A 175 9.43 -11.30 -2.51
N ARG A 176 8.49 -10.48 -2.99
CA ARG A 176 8.51 -9.00 -2.88
C ARG A 176 7.75 -8.45 -1.67
N GLY A 177 6.68 -9.13 -1.25
CA GLY A 177 5.81 -8.71 -0.14
C GLY A 177 5.50 -9.86 0.83
N THR A 178 5.14 -9.53 2.07
CA THR A 178 4.64 -10.52 3.04
C THR A 178 3.57 -9.95 3.97
N SER A 179 2.60 -10.78 4.36
CA SER A 179 1.62 -10.51 5.43
C SER A 179 2.10 -10.98 6.82
N GLY A 180 3.31 -11.55 6.92
CA GLY A 180 3.80 -12.35 8.04
C GLY A 180 3.51 -13.84 7.90
N THR A 181 2.45 -14.21 7.16
CA THR A 181 2.01 -15.60 6.94
C THR A 181 1.97 -16.00 5.46
N ARG A 182 1.65 -15.06 4.57
CA ARG A 182 1.59 -15.22 3.12
C ARG A 182 2.70 -14.40 2.48
N GLN A 183 3.37 -14.94 1.46
CA GLN A 183 4.42 -14.23 0.71
C GLN A 183 3.94 -14.03 -0.72
N VAL A 184 4.27 -12.90 -1.34
CA VAL A 184 3.87 -12.60 -2.72
C VAL A 184 5.02 -12.06 -3.55
N GLY A 185 4.96 -12.25 -4.86
CA GLY A 185 6.02 -11.83 -5.75
C GLY A 185 5.85 -12.37 -7.16
N GLN A 186 6.92 -12.97 -7.68
CA GLN A 186 6.97 -13.49 -9.04
C GLN A 186 7.81 -14.75 -9.17
N ALA A 187 7.43 -15.63 -10.10
CA ALA A 187 8.20 -16.78 -10.56
C ALA A 187 8.19 -16.83 -12.09
N THR A 188 9.27 -17.29 -12.72
CA THR A 188 9.41 -17.29 -14.19
C THR A 188 9.41 -18.72 -14.73
N PHE A 189 8.50 -19.01 -15.66
CA PHE A 189 8.33 -20.30 -16.33
C PHE A 189 8.32 -20.09 -17.84
N ASP A 190 9.11 -20.87 -18.59
CA ASP A 190 9.24 -20.79 -20.05
C ASP A 190 9.54 -19.38 -20.61
N GLY A 191 10.14 -18.51 -19.77
CA GLY A 191 10.45 -17.11 -20.08
C GLY A 191 9.36 -16.11 -19.69
N PHE A 192 8.16 -16.57 -19.35
CA PHE A 192 7.04 -15.74 -18.90
C PHE A 192 7.05 -15.58 -17.38
N THR A 193 6.80 -14.35 -16.90
CA THR A 193 6.77 -14.06 -15.46
C THR A 193 5.34 -14.21 -14.95
N ARG A 194 5.15 -14.92 -13.84
CA ARG A 194 3.86 -15.19 -13.20
C ARG A 194 3.77 -14.47 -11.85
N ALA A 195 2.72 -13.69 -11.64
CA ALA A 195 2.36 -13.20 -10.31
C ALA A 195 2.17 -14.40 -9.38
N SER A 196 2.81 -14.36 -8.21
CA SER A 196 2.95 -15.54 -7.36
C SER A 196 2.53 -15.25 -5.93
N LEU A 197 1.81 -16.21 -5.34
CA LEU A 197 1.47 -16.28 -3.92
C LEU A 197 2.07 -17.57 -3.34
N TRP A 198 2.58 -17.51 -2.12
CA TRP A 198 3.07 -18.66 -1.36
C TRP A 198 2.49 -18.66 0.05
N LEU A 199 2.31 -19.86 0.61
CA LEU A 199 1.87 -20.09 2.00
C LEU A 199 3.00 -20.77 2.79
N GLY A 200 4.18 -20.15 2.82
CA GLY A 200 5.32 -20.60 3.62
C GLY A 200 6.18 -21.73 3.05
N SER A 201 5.91 -22.22 1.83
CA SER A 201 6.77 -23.21 1.15
C SER A 201 6.69 -23.13 -0.37
N ALA A 202 7.74 -23.58 -1.07
CA ALA A 202 7.73 -23.75 -2.53
C ALA A 202 6.55 -24.60 -3.03
N ALA A 203 6.19 -25.67 -2.31
CA ALA A 203 5.08 -26.56 -2.65
C ALA A 203 3.67 -25.95 -2.41
N SER A 204 3.59 -24.78 -1.79
CA SER A 204 2.36 -24.00 -1.63
C SER A 204 2.31 -22.76 -2.52
N TRP A 205 3.07 -22.79 -3.62
CA TRP A 205 2.98 -21.80 -4.70
C TRP A 205 1.62 -21.84 -5.40
N ILE A 206 1.06 -20.66 -5.65
CA ILE A 206 -0.17 -20.42 -6.39
C ILE A 206 0.15 -19.40 -7.50
N ASP A 207 -0.16 -19.76 -8.74
CA ASP A 207 -0.13 -18.83 -9.88
C ASP A 207 -1.32 -17.88 -9.82
N LEU A 208 -1.04 -16.57 -9.82
CA LEU A 208 -2.04 -15.50 -9.88
C LEU A 208 -2.16 -14.91 -11.31
N ASN A 209 -1.39 -15.38 -12.29
CA ASN A 209 -1.42 -14.86 -13.65
C ASN A 209 -2.78 -15.18 -14.32
N PRO A 210 -3.61 -14.19 -14.67
CA PRO A 210 -4.87 -14.44 -15.37
C PRO A 210 -4.63 -15.20 -16.67
N TYR A 211 -5.53 -16.10 -17.06
CA TYR A 211 -5.37 -16.96 -18.25
C TYR A 211 -5.04 -16.17 -19.54
N PHE A 212 -5.52 -14.94 -19.63
CA PHE A 212 -5.35 -14.02 -20.76
C PHE A 212 -4.14 -13.07 -20.64
N ALA A 213 -3.38 -13.12 -19.53
CA ALA A 213 -2.18 -12.29 -19.33
C ALA A 213 -0.90 -12.96 -19.86
N GLU A 214 -0.12 -12.20 -20.62
CA GLU A 214 1.18 -12.61 -21.19
C GLU A 214 2.22 -12.82 -20.08
N SER A 215 2.21 -11.94 -19.08
CA SER A 215 3.00 -12.03 -17.86
C SER A 215 2.40 -11.14 -16.78
N SER A 216 2.80 -11.37 -15.54
CA SER A 216 2.35 -10.65 -14.37
C SER A 216 3.36 -10.71 -13.24
N GLY A 217 3.20 -9.85 -12.23
CA GLY A 217 4.00 -9.88 -11.01
C GLY A 217 3.24 -9.26 -9.85
N ALA A 218 3.13 -9.97 -8.73
CA ALA A 218 2.67 -9.39 -7.47
C ALA A 218 3.82 -8.68 -6.77
N VAL A 219 3.51 -7.66 -5.95
CA VAL A 219 4.50 -6.78 -5.33
C VAL A 219 4.24 -6.61 -3.83
N ALA A 220 2.98 -6.38 -3.42
CA ALA A 220 2.59 -6.24 -2.02
C ALA A 220 1.31 -7.01 -1.68
N VAL A 221 1.11 -7.28 -0.39
CA VAL A 221 -0.03 -8.03 0.14
C VAL A 221 -0.50 -7.45 1.49
N TRP A 222 -1.81 -7.34 1.65
CA TRP A 222 -2.47 -7.00 2.92
C TRP A 222 -3.65 -7.95 3.14
N GLY A 223 -3.66 -8.68 4.25
CA GLY A 223 -4.65 -9.73 4.48
C GLY A 223 -4.66 -10.76 3.34
N ASN A 224 -5.81 -10.91 2.67
CA ASN A 224 -5.96 -11.75 1.48
C ASN A 224 -5.82 -10.99 0.14
N THR A 225 -5.57 -9.67 0.14
CA THR A 225 -5.49 -8.85 -1.08
C THR A 225 -4.05 -8.69 -1.55
N GLN A 226 -3.76 -9.03 -2.81
CA GLN A 226 -2.47 -8.80 -3.47
C GLN A 226 -2.58 -7.67 -4.49
N VAL A 227 -1.48 -6.95 -4.72
CA VAL A 227 -1.37 -5.95 -5.79
C VAL A 227 -0.08 -6.09 -6.57
N GLY A 228 -0.07 -5.57 -7.80
CA GLY A 228 1.06 -5.64 -8.71
C GLY A 228 0.71 -5.17 -10.11
N TRP A 229 1.07 -6.00 -11.09
CA TRP A 229 0.84 -5.72 -12.51
C TRP A 229 0.53 -6.98 -13.33
N THR A 230 -0.13 -6.76 -14.47
CA THR A 230 -0.43 -7.74 -15.53
C THR A 230 -0.19 -7.11 -16.90
N THR A 231 0.32 -7.88 -17.86
CA THR A 231 0.57 -7.42 -19.23
C THR A 231 -0.36 -8.09 -20.23
N PHE A 232 -1.00 -7.29 -21.08
CA PHE A 232 -1.88 -7.72 -22.17
C PHE A 232 -1.51 -6.97 -23.45
N GLU A 233 -1.25 -7.68 -24.55
CA GLU A 233 -0.86 -7.09 -25.84
C GLU A 233 0.35 -6.13 -25.72
N GLY A 234 1.31 -6.47 -24.84
CA GLY A 234 2.45 -5.61 -24.48
C GLY A 234 2.14 -4.43 -23.55
N GLN A 235 0.87 -4.17 -23.18
CA GLN A 235 0.49 -3.10 -22.26
C GLN A 235 0.52 -3.58 -20.80
N GLN A 236 1.43 -3.02 -19.99
CA GLN A 236 1.48 -3.27 -18.54
C GLN A 236 0.43 -2.45 -17.79
N ARG A 237 -0.42 -3.12 -17.03
CA ARG A 237 -1.52 -2.58 -16.24
C ARG A 237 -1.34 -2.85 -14.76
N ALA A 238 -1.76 -1.90 -13.92
CA ALA A 238 -1.89 -2.09 -12.47
C ALA A 238 -2.99 -3.13 -12.18
N ALA A 239 -2.70 -4.07 -11.27
CA ALA A 239 -3.53 -5.23 -11.00
C ALA A 239 -3.74 -5.46 -9.50
N MET A 240 -4.89 -6.02 -9.15
CA MET A 240 -5.23 -6.51 -7.82
C MET A 240 -5.80 -7.93 -7.90
N TRP A 241 -5.62 -8.73 -6.85
CA TRP A 241 -6.15 -10.08 -6.70
C TRP A 241 -6.58 -10.35 -5.24
N SER A 242 -7.41 -11.36 -5.01
CA SER A 242 -7.78 -11.89 -3.69
C SER A 242 -7.50 -13.41 -3.56
N GLY A 243 -6.31 -13.84 -3.98
CA GLY A 243 -5.77 -15.19 -3.71
C GLY A 243 -5.83 -16.18 -4.88
N SER A 244 -6.38 -15.81 -6.04
CA SER A 244 -6.41 -16.66 -7.25
C SER A 244 -6.27 -15.84 -8.54
N ALA A 245 -5.87 -16.48 -9.65
CA ALA A 245 -5.84 -15.83 -10.97
C ALA A 245 -7.21 -15.31 -11.43
N ASP A 246 -8.30 -16.02 -11.09
CA ASP A 246 -9.68 -15.64 -11.45
C ASP A 246 -10.20 -14.43 -10.67
N SER A 247 -9.58 -14.12 -9.52
CA SER A 247 -9.92 -12.96 -8.67
C SER A 247 -9.31 -11.62 -9.14
N TRP A 248 -8.78 -11.58 -10.36
CA TRP A 248 -8.08 -10.41 -10.90
C TRP A 248 -9.01 -9.22 -11.18
N VAL A 249 -8.53 -8.03 -10.81
CA VAL A 249 -9.18 -6.74 -11.07
C VAL A 249 -8.20 -5.78 -11.75
N ASP A 250 -8.66 -5.15 -12.83
CA ASP A 250 -7.92 -4.09 -13.53
C ASP A 250 -7.98 -2.76 -12.76
N LEU A 251 -6.82 -2.22 -12.39
CA LEU A 251 -6.68 -0.88 -11.81
C LEU A 251 -6.17 0.15 -12.83
N HIS A 252 -6.00 -0.22 -14.10
CA HIS A 252 -5.44 0.67 -15.13
C HIS A 252 -6.31 1.90 -15.42
N PRO A 253 -5.86 3.13 -15.14
CA PRO A 253 -6.63 4.33 -15.44
C PRO A 253 -6.77 4.51 -16.96
N ALA A 254 -7.98 4.80 -17.45
CA ALA A 254 -8.26 4.85 -18.89
C ALA A 254 -7.51 5.95 -19.68
N SER A 255 -6.82 6.85 -19.00
CA SER A 255 -5.94 7.89 -19.57
C SER A 255 -4.45 7.51 -19.58
N ALA A 256 -4.08 6.36 -19.01
CA ALA A 256 -2.71 5.90 -18.89
C ALA A 256 -2.28 5.06 -20.11
N GLN A 257 -0.99 5.08 -20.41
CA GLN A 257 -0.34 4.14 -21.34
C GLN A 257 0.13 2.89 -20.60
N PHE A 258 0.67 3.07 -19.38
CA PHE A 258 1.11 2.00 -18.48
C PHE A 258 0.70 2.33 -17.04
N SER A 259 0.53 1.31 -16.21
CA SER A 259 0.41 1.49 -14.76
C SER A 259 0.93 0.28 -13.97
N LEU A 260 1.14 0.47 -12.67
CA LEU A 260 1.52 -0.58 -11.72
C LEU A 260 1.05 -0.20 -10.31
N ALA A 261 0.53 -1.17 -9.56
CA ALA A 261 0.24 -1.02 -8.14
C ALA A 261 1.38 -1.62 -7.29
N HIS A 262 1.98 -0.81 -6.42
CA HIS A 262 3.16 -1.14 -5.62
C HIS A 262 2.82 -1.50 -4.17
N GLY A 263 1.84 -0.83 -3.57
CA GLY A 263 1.47 -0.99 -2.16
C GLY A 263 -0.03 -1.22 -1.97
N VAL A 264 -0.40 -1.93 -0.91
CA VAL A 264 -1.80 -2.17 -0.52
C VAL A 264 -1.93 -2.19 1.00
N HIS A 265 -2.99 -1.58 1.51
CA HIS A 265 -3.35 -1.54 2.92
C HIS A 265 -4.84 -1.23 3.03
N GLU A 266 -5.62 -2.10 3.69
CA GLU A 266 -7.01 -1.82 4.08
C GLU A 266 -7.90 -1.23 2.97
N GLY A 267 -7.97 -1.90 1.82
CA GLY A 267 -8.79 -1.46 0.68
C GLY A 267 -8.18 -0.34 -0.19
N TRP A 268 -7.11 0.31 0.26
CA TRP A 268 -6.32 1.25 -0.52
C TRP A 268 -5.21 0.54 -1.30
N GLN A 269 -5.00 0.94 -2.56
CA GLN A 269 -3.83 0.57 -3.36
C GLN A 269 -3.11 1.82 -3.82
N VAL A 270 -1.78 1.76 -3.94
CA VAL A 270 -0.96 2.87 -4.44
C VAL A 270 0.14 2.42 -5.38
N GLY A 271 0.63 3.32 -6.22
CA GLY A 271 1.63 3.02 -7.23
C GLY A 271 1.84 4.18 -8.19
N TYR A 272 1.80 3.90 -9.49
CA TYR A 272 1.87 4.94 -10.51
C TYR A 272 1.11 4.60 -11.79
N ALA A 273 0.76 5.65 -12.51
CA ALA A 273 0.35 5.64 -13.91
C ALA A 273 1.37 6.43 -14.73
N TYR A 274 1.58 6.05 -15.99
CA TYR A 274 2.38 6.79 -16.97
C TYR A 274 1.48 7.21 -18.14
N SER A 275 1.60 8.46 -18.59
CA SER A 275 0.89 8.99 -19.76
C SER A 275 1.79 9.93 -20.58
N ASP A 276 2.07 11.12 -20.04
CA ASP A 276 3.17 12.01 -20.45
C ASP A 276 4.41 11.80 -19.57
N LYS A 277 4.16 11.61 -18.27
CA LYS A 277 5.13 11.36 -17.20
C LYS A 277 4.59 10.35 -16.20
N TYR A 278 5.45 9.90 -15.30
CA TYR A 278 5.06 9.09 -14.15
C TYR A 278 4.31 9.96 -13.12
N ARG A 279 3.14 9.46 -12.70
CA ARG A 279 2.18 10.11 -11.80
C ARG A 279 1.92 9.20 -10.62
N ALA A 280 2.34 9.61 -9.42
CA ALA A 280 2.03 8.90 -8.18
C ALA A 280 0.51 8.74 -8.07
N SER A 281 0.05 7.53 -7.75
CA SER A 281 -1.35 7.13 -7.94
C SER A 281 -1.91 6.42 -6.71
N VAL A 282 -3.20 6.64 -6.45
CA VAL A 282 -4.01 5.97 -5.42
C VAL A 282 -5.25 5.37 -6.09
N TRP A 283 -5.75 4.25 -5.54
CA TRP A 283 -7.00 3.59 -5.92
C TRP A 283 -7.72 3.03 -4.67
N THR A 284 -9.04 2.85 -4.79
CA THR A 284 -9.89 2.02 -3.91
C THR A 284 -10.59 0.93 -4.72
N GLY A 285 -9.83 -0.10 -5.08
CA GLY A 285 -10.32 -1.37 -5.63
C GLY A 285 -10.75 -1.36 -7.10
N SER A 286 -10.65 -0.25 -7.83
CA SER A 286 -11.03 -0.20 -9.25
C SER A 286 -10.29 0.88 -10.07
N ALA A 287 -10.12 0.67 -11.38
CA ALA A 287 -9.62 1.69 -12.30
C ALA A 287 -10.38 3.04 -12.26
N ALA A 288 -11.68 3.02 -11.90
CA ALA A 288 -12.52 4.22 -11.81
C ALA A 288 -12.26 5.06 -10.55
N SER A 289 -11.66 4.46 -9.52
CA SER A 289 -11.30 5.12 -8.25
C SER A 289 -9.94 5.83 -8.25
N TRP A 290 -9.33 6.01 -9.42
CA TRP A 290 -7.97 6.52 -9.56
C TRP A 290 -7.83 8.00 -9.19
N GLU A 291 -6.87 8.31 -8.32
CA GLU A 291 -6.43 9.68 -8.00
C GLU A 291 -4.96 9.92 -8.40
N ASP A 292 -4.68 11.10 -8.97
CA ASP A 292 -3.32 11.54 -9.37
C ASP A 292 -2.69 12.43 -8.28
N LEU A 293 -1.86 11.82 -7.43
CA LEU A 293 -1.09 12.51 -6.38
C LEU A 293 -0.03 13.48 -6.92
N SER A 294 0.32 13.43 -8.22
CA SER A 294 1.27 14.38 -8.81
C SER A 294 0.68 15.79 -8.91
N THR A 295 -0.65 15.92 -8.89
CA THR A 295 -1.38 17.20 -8.93
C THR A 295 -1.30 17.98 -7.61
N THR A 296 -0.95 17.30 -6.51
CA THR A 296 -0.94 17.86 -5.15
C THR A 296 0.44 18.42 -4.75
N LEU A 297 1.44 18.29 -5.63
CA LEU A 297 2.83 18.67 -5.36
C LEU A 297 3.08 20.15 -5.65
N PRO A 298 3.59 20.95 -4.67
CA PRO A 298 3.99 22.33 -4.92
C PRO A 298 5.32 22.40 -5.69
N GLY A 299 5.39 23.26 -6.71
CA GLY A 299 6.59 23.45 -7.55
C GLY A 299 6.57 22.64 -8.85
N SER A 300 7.72 22.51 -9.50
CA SER A 300 7.85 21.86 -10.81
C SER A 300 8.37 20.42 -10.68
N TRP A 301 7.57 19.45 -11.11
CA TRP A 301 7.85 18.01 -10.96
C TRP A 301 7.76 17.26 -12.29
N LEU A 302 8.89 16.69 -12.72
CA LEU A 302 8.99 15.93 -13.98
C LEU A 302 8.45 14.50 -13.85
N SER A 303 8.40 13.96 -12.64
CA SER A 303 7.86 12.63 -12.33
C SER A 303 7.49 12.53 -10.86
N SER A 304 6.61 11.57 -10.54
CA SER A 304 6.29 11.16 -9.17
C SER A 304 5.88 9.68 -9.16
N LEU A 305 6.16 8.99 -8.06
CA LEU A 305 5.93 7.57 -7.85
C LEU A 305 5.49 7.37 -6.40
N ALA A 306 4.41 6.61 -6.16
CA ALA A 306 4.11 6.07 -4.84
C ALA A 306 4.60 4.62 -4.75
N TRP A 307 5.16 4.23 -3.60
CA TRP A 307 5.73 2.90 -3.38
C TRP A 307 4.97 2.11 -2.30
N SER A 308 4.32 2.78 -1.35
CA SER A 308 3.62 2.13 -0.23
C SER A 308 2.58 3.03 0.42
N VAL A 309 1.63 2.40 1.13
CA VAL A 309 0.50 3.04 1.80
C VAL A 309 0.30 2.43 3.18
N TRP A 310 -0.10 3.26 4.13
CA TRP A 310 -0.43 2.90 5.51
C TRP A 310 -1.53 3.83 6.04
N ARG A 311 -2.40 3.37 6.94
CA ARG A 311 -3.40 4.19 7.65
C ARG A 311 -3.16 4.15 9.15
N GLU A 312 -3.23 5.30 9.81
CA GLU A 312 -3.17 5.44 11.27
C GLU A 312 -4.36 6.29 11.71
N GLY A 313 -5.32 5.67 12.41
CA GLY A 313 -6.62 6.27 12.69
C GLY A 313 -7.35 6.70 11.40
N SER A 314 -7.81 7.94 11.36
CA SER A 314 -8.41 8.55 10.15
C SER A 314 -7.38 9.12 9.16
N THR A 315 -6.07 8.97 9.37
CA THR A 315 -5.06 9.53 8.45
C THR A 315 -4.45 8.45 7.56
N LEU A 316 -4.62 8.62 6.24
CA LEU A 316 -3.96 7.82 5.21
C LEU A 316 -2.62 8.46 4.85
N TYR A 317 -1.57 7.65 4.82
CA TYR A 317 -0.20 8.02 4.47
C TYR A 317 0.28 7.24 3.24
N VAL A 318 0.95 7.92 2.32
CA VAL A 318 1.54 7.33 1.12
C VAL A 318 3.00 7.77 1.00
N ALA A 319 3.94 6.83 1.06
CA ALA A 319 5.35 7.12 0.86
C ALA A 319 5.77 6.92 -0.60
N GLY A 320 6.63 7.82 -1.08
CA GLY A 320 7.12 7.79 -2.45
C GLY A 320 8.31 8.71 -2.73
N SER A 321 8.45 9.06 -4.01
CA SER A 321 9.41 10.04 -4.47
C SER A 321 8.96 10.74 -5.76
N GLY A 322 9.63 11.82 -6.12
CA GLY A 322 9.46 12.48 -7.42
C GLY A 322 10.70 13.23 -7.87
N PHE A 323 10.80 13.54 -9.16
CA PHE A 323 11.91 14.33 -9.68
C PHE A 323 11.55 15.82 -9.67
N ASN A 324 12.18 16.56 -8.77
CA ASN A 324 12.01 18.00 -8.61
C ASN A 324 12.85 18.74 -9.67
N ALA A 325 12.18 19.44 -10.58
CA ALA A 325 12.83 20.18 -11.67
C ALA A 325 13.52 21.46 -11.18
N ASP A 326 12.98 22.10 -10.14
CA ASP A 326 13.51 23.34 -9.56
C ASP A 326 14.82 23.11 -8.80
N ARG A 327 15.06 21.86 -8.34
CA ARG A 327 16.26 21.41 -7.60
C ARG A 327 17.12 20.40 -8.36
N TRP A 328 16.66 19.92 -9.51
CA TRP A 328 17.34 18.94 -10.36
C TRP A 328 17.72 17.61 -9.67
N ARG A 329 16.82 17.08 -8.82
CA ARG A 329 17.05 15.84 -8.06
C ARG A 329 15.78 15.03 -7.79
N THR A 330 15.96 13.73 -7.54
CA THR A 330 14.94 12.88 -6.93
C THR A 330 14.77 13.27 -5.45
N GLU A 331 13.52 13.47 -5.03
CA GLU A 331 13.15 13.89 -3.69
C GLU A 331 12.16 12.90 -3.06
N ALA A 332 12.40 12.46 -1.82
CA ALA A 332 11.46 11.65 -1.07
C ALA A 332 10.24 12.46 -0.63
N ILE A 333 9.06 11.85 -0.73
CA ILE A 333 7.77 12.48 -0.47
C ILE A 333 6.93 11.57 0.44
N LEU A 334 6.26 12.18 1.42
CA LEU A 334 5.15 11.59 2.16
C LEU A 334 3.89 12.40 1.86
N TRP A 335 2.95 11.82 1.13
CA TRP A 335 1.61 12.37 1.03
C TRP A 335 0.79 11.91 2.24
N SER A 336 -0.11 12.76 2.73
CA SER A 336 -1.13 12.36 3.68
C SER A 336 -2.45 13.08 3.45
N ARG A 337 -3.55 12.44 3.85
CA ARG A 337 -4.87 13.07 4.00
C ARG A 337 -5.64 12.41 5.13
N THR A 338 -6.61 13.12 5.69
CA THR A 338 -7.72 12.47 6.38
C THR A 338 -8.52 11.65 5.37
N VAL A 339 -8.99 10.48 5.77
CA VAL A 339 -9.98 9.68 5.05
C VAL A 339 -11.16 9.43 5.97
N ASP A 340 -12.36 9.45 5.42
CA ASP A 340 -13.54 8.99 6.13
C ASP A 340 -13.39 7.48 6.34
N VAL A 341 -13.17 7.09 7.59
CA VAL A 341 -13.17 5.68 8.01
C VAL A 341 -14.62 5.34 8.33
N PRO A 342 -15.23 4.32 7.71
CA PRO A 342 -16.53 3.83 8.17
C PRO A 342 -16.36 3.34 9.61
N CYS A 343 -16.99 4.02 10.57
CA CYS A 343 -17.11 3.50 11.92
C CYS A 343 -18.06 2.29 11.83
N THR A 344 -17.53 1.07 11.78
CA THR A 344 -18.36 -0.13 11.61
C THR A 344 -19.28 -0.37 12.80
N ALA A 345 -18.94 0.18 13.98
CA ALA A 345 -19.79 0.23 15.16
C ALA A 345 -20.85 1.36 15.16
N ASP A 346 -20.86 2.27 14.17
CA ASP A 346 -21.96 3.22 13.91
C ASP A 346 -22.95 2.53 12.98
N VAL A 347 -23.69 1.56 13.53
CA VAL A 347 -24.69 0.76 12.78
C VAL A 347 -25.98 1.55 12.55
N ASN A 348 -26.22 2.63 13.31
CA ASN A 348 -27.35 3.52 13.13
C ASN A 348 -27.11 4.58 12.03
N GLY A 349 -25.86 5.03 11.85
CA GLY A 349 -25.42 5.96 10.81
C GLY A 349 -25.55 7.44 11.17
N ASP A 350 -25.60 7.80 12.45
CA ASP A 350 -25.68 9.19 12.92
C ASP A 350 -24.33 9.86 13.22
N THR A 351 -23.22 9.15 12.96
CA THR A 351 -21.82 9.55 13.24
C THR A 351 -21.41 9.55 14.72
N PHE A 352 -22.17 8.89 15.61
CA PHE A 352 -21.85 8.76 17.03
C PHE A 352 -22.05 7.34 17.56
N VAL A 353 -20.99 6.51 17.56
CA VAL A 353 -20.98 5.20 18.22
C VAL A 353 -21.42 5.32 19.68
N ASN A 354 -22.62 4.84 19.99
CA ASN A 354 -23.24 5.01 21.30
C ASN A 354 -24.19 3.85 21.70
N GLY A 355 -24.94 4.01 22.80
CA GLY A 355 -25.85 2.95 23.28
C GLY A 355 -26.89 2.52 22.25
N ASP A 356 -27.37 3.44 21.40
CA ASP A 356 -28.34 3.15 20.36
C ASP A 356 -27.77 2.19 19.29
N ASP A 357 -26.46 2.26 19.00
CA ASP A 357 -25.77 1.31 18.10
C ASP A 357 -25.60 -0.08 18.72
N TYR A 358 -25.25 -0.12 20.01
CA TYR A 358 -25.12 -1.38 20.74
C TYR A 358 -26.46 -2.12 20.78
N ASP A 359 -27.55 -1.41 21.06
CA ASP A 359 -28.89 -2.00 21.08
C ASP A 359 -29.33 -2.48 19.68
N LEU A 360 -29.00 -1.74 18.61
CA LEU A 360 -29.27 -2.13 17.22
C LEU A 360 -28.46 -3.35 16.76
N PHE A 361 -27.16 -3.40 17.09
CA PHE A 361 -26.34 -4.58 16.82
C PHE A 361 -26.83 -5.79 17.61
N ALA A 362 -27.15 -5.62 18.90
CA ALA A 362 -27.66 -6.70 19.75
C ALA A 362 -29.01 -7.24 19.26
N GLU A 363 -29.95 -6.39 18.81
CA GLU A 363 -31.22 -6.84 18.21
C GLU A 363 -30.96 -7.65 16.92
N ALA A 364 -30.05 -7.20 16.05
CA ALA A 364 -29.66 -7.94 14.85
C ALA A 364 -28.96 -9.27 15.17
N PHE A 365 -28.14 -9.30 16.22
CA PHE A 365 -27.38 -10.46 16.68
C PHE A 365 -28.28 -11.55 17.25
N ASP A 366 -29.17 -11.20 18.21
CA ASP A 366 -30.15 -12.12 18.78
C ASP A 366 -31.15 -12.66 17.72
N ALA A 367 -31.38 -11.89 16.65
CA ALA A 367 -32.18 -12.32 15.51
C ALA A 367 -31.41 -13.20 14.49
N GLY A 368 -30.08 -13.31 14.58
CA GLY A 368 -29.23 -13.96 13.59
C GLY A 368 -29.30 -13.28 12.21
N GLY A 369 -29.54 -11.97 12.18
CA GLY A 369 -29.74 -11.18 10.96
C GLY A 369 -28.43 -10.63 10.39
N LEU A 370 -28.30 -10.59 9.07
CA LEU A 370 -27.10 -10.14 8.32
C LEU A 370 -26.64 -8.69 8.60
N ALA A 371 -27.33 -7.91 9.43
CA ALA A 371 -26.83 -6.64 9.93
C ALA A 371 -25.81 -6.81 11.09
N ALA A 372 -25.75 -8.00 11.70
CA ALA A 372 -24.74 -8.41 12.69
C ALA A 372 -23.71 -9.42 12.12
N ASP A 373 -23.70 -9.61 10.80
CA ASP A 373 -22.63 -10.33 10.05
C ASP A 373 -21.47 -9.34 9.83
N PHE A 374 -20.78 -9.04 10.93
CA PHE A 374 -19.80 -7.96 11.04
C PHE A 374 -18.49 -8.31 10.34
N ASN A 375 -18.14 -9.60 10.31
CA ASN A 375 -16.97 -10.12 9.61
C ASN A 375 -17.23 -10.39 8.10
N GLN A 376 -18.51 -10.45 7.68
CA GLN A 376 -19.00 -10.70 6.33
C GLN A 376 -18.67 -12.10 5.76
N ASP A 377 -18.62 -13.12 6.62
CA ASP A 377 -18.47 -14.53 6.24
C ASP A 377 -19.81 -15.23 5.93
N GLY A 378 -20.94 -14.62 6.32
CA GLY A 378 -22.29 -15.13 6.10
C GLY A 378 -22.95 -15.79 7.31
N PHE A 379 -22.28 -15.84 8.48
CA PHE A 379 -22.76 -16.53 9.67
C PHE A 379 -22.58 -15.71 10.96
N VAL A 380 -23.60 -14.93 11.34
CA VAL A 380 -23.68 -14.22 12.64
C VAL A 380 -23.31 -15.16 13.81
N ASN A 381 -22.17 -14.92 14.44
CA ASN A 381 -21.62 -15.77 15.49
C ASN A 381 -20.73 -14.99 16.49
N GLY A 382 -20.12 -15.68 17.46
CA GLY A 382 -19.31 -15.03 18.50
C GLY A 382 -18.18 -14.15 17.96
N ASP A 383 -17.57 -14.53 16.83
CA ASP A 383 -16.49 -13.75 16.21
C ASP A 383 -16.97 -12.36 15.73
N ASP A 384 -18.24 -12.23 15.29
CA ASP A 384 -18.84 -10.94 14.94
C ASP A 384 -19.08 -10.06 16.16
N TYR A 385 -19.47 -10.66 17.28
CA TYR A 385 -19.71 -9.95 18.54
C TYR A 385 -18.41 -9.39 19.10
N ASP A 386 -17.34 -10.18 19.10
CA ASP A 386 -16.02 -9.74 19.57
C ASP A 386 -15.46 -8.63 18.66
N LEU A 387 -15.67 -8.70 17.34
CA LEU A 387 -15.27 -7.64 16.40
C LEU A 387 -16.11 -6.36 16.52
N PHE A 388 -17.43 -6.47 16.73
CA PHE A 388 -18.27 -5.31 17.04
C PHE A 388 -17.82 -4.67 18.36
N ALA A 389 -17.57 -5.46 19.40
CA ALA A 389 -17.13 -4.97 20.70
C ALA A 389 -15.77 -4.25 20.63
N GLU A 390 -14.79 -4.79 19.87
CA GLU A 390 -13.50 -4.12 19.64
C GLU A 390 -13.69 -2.77 18.91
N ALA A 391 -14.53 -2.73 17.87
CA ALA A 391 -14.85 -1.49 17.16
C ALA A 391 -15.64 -0.49 18.03
N PHE A 392 -16.52 -0.98 18.90
CA PHE A 392 -17.35 -0.16 19.79
C PHE A 392 -16.54 0.46 20.93
N GLU A 393 -15.63 -0.28 21.55
CA GLU A 393 -14.70 0.26 22.56
C GLU A 393 -13.65 1.21 21.94
N ALA A 394 -13.30 1.04 20.66
CA ALA A 394 -12.43 1.95 19.93
C ALA A 394 -13.12 3.26 19.51
N GLY A 395 -14.39 3.20 19.10
CA GLY A 395 -15.18 4.36 18.66
C GLY A 395 -14.79 4.89 17.26
N CYS A 396 -14.99 6.20 17.07
CA CYS A 396 -14.60 6.98 15.88
C CYS A 396 -13.41 7.92 16.18
#